data_AF-A0A529HPD3-F1
#
_entry.id   AF-A0A529HPD3-F1
#
_cell.length_a   1.000
_cell.length_b   1.000
_cell.length_c   1.000
_cell.angle_alpha   90.00
_cell.angle_beta   90.00
_cell.angle_gamma   90.00
#
_symmetry.space_group_name_H-M   'P 1'
#
loop_
_entity.id
_entity.type
_entity.pdbx_description
1 polymer ?
#
loop_
_entity_poly.entity_id
_entity_poly.type
_entity_poly.pdbx_seq_one_letter_code
_entity_poly.pdbx_strand_id
1 'polypeptide(L)'
;SNAVEAVIASMALGFPVALKTLGVTHKSEVGAVRLNLKDAESVSNAAHDLLPLGTGLYAERMVRDGVAELIVGFTRDPMFGAVMT
;
A
#
# COMPACT_ATOMS: atom_id res chain seq x y z
N SER A 1 -0.79 4.72 13.32
CA SER A 1 -0.99 6.00 12.61
C SER A 1 -2.47 6.33 12.59
N ASN A 2 -2.87 7.60 12.69
CA ASN A 2 -4.27 8.05 12.62
C ASN A 2 -4.59 8.72 11.27
N ALA A 3 -5.86 9.09 11.03
CA ALA A 3 -6.29 9.68 9.75
C ALA A 3 -5.56 10.99 9.42
N VAL A 4 -5.28 11.83 10.41
CA VAL A 4 -4.57 13.11 10.23
C VAL A 4 -3.13 12.86 9.77
N GLU A 5 -2.43 11.94 10.43
CA GLU A 5 -1.07 11.55 10.03
C GLU A 5 -1.03 10.97 8.61
N ALA A 6 -2.03 10.17 8.23
CA ALA A 6 -2.13 9.61 6.88
C ALA A 6 -2.31 10.71 5.81
N VAL A 7 -3.11 11.73 6.09
CA VAL A 7 -3.29 12.89 5.20
C VAL A 7 -1.97 13.68 5.07
N ILE A 8 -1.32 14.01 6.19
CA ILE A 8 -0.05 14.77 6.19
C ILE A 8 1.02 14.01 5.40
N ALA A 9 1.18 12.70 5.64
CA ALA A 9 2.12 11.87 4.90
C ALA A 9 1.79 11.82 3.41
N SER A 10 0.51 11.72 3.04
CA SER A 10 0.08 11.69 1.64
C SER A 10 0.31 13.01 0.91
N MET A 11 0.12 14.15 1.60
CA MET A 11 0.46 15.47 1.06
C MET A 11 1.96 15.61 0.81
N ALA A 12 2.80 15.08 1.70
CA ALA A 12 4.25 15.07 1.52
C ALA A 12 4.71 14.15 0.39
N LEU A 13 4.04 13.00 0.20
CA LEU A 13 4.31 12.07 -0.91
C LEU A 13 3.85 12.60 -2.27
N GLY A 14 2.80 13.41 -2.28
CA GLY A 14 2.12 13.88 -3.48
C GLY A 14 1.13 12.86 -4.06
N PHE A 15 0.12 13.37 -4.74
CA PHE A 15 -1.01 12.56 -5.24
C PHE A 15 -0.79 12.02 -6.67
N PRO A 16 -1.34 10.83 -6.98
CA PRO A 16 -2.25 10.05 -6.17
C PRO A 16 -1.47 9.07 -5.29
N VAL A 17 -2.09 8.69 -4.18
CA VAL A 17 -1.52 7.71 -3.26
C VAL A 17 -2.37 6.45 -3.16
N ALA A 18 -1.73 5.36 -2.81
CA ALA A 18 -2.34 4.15 -2.30
C ALA A 18 -2.26 4.16 -0.77
N LEU A 19 -3.35 3.81 -0.10
CA LEU A 19 -3.42 3.65 1.36
C LEU A 19 -3.71 2.18 1.69
N LYS A 20 -2.91 1.58 2.57
CA LYS A 20 -2.94 0.14 2.89
C LYS A 20 -2.98 -0.07 4.41
N THR A 21 -3.80 -1.00 4.89
CA THR A 21 -3.82 -1.36 6.33
C THR A 21 -2.67 -2.30 6.69
N LEU A 22 -2.11 -2.10 7.88
CA LEU A 22 -1.09 -2.93 8.50
C LEU A 22 -1.68 -3.98 9.46
N GLY A 23 -0.95 -5.08 9.66
CA GLY A 23 -1.29 -6.10 10.66
C GLY A 23 -2.37 -7.10 10.22
N VAL A 24 -2.72 -7.13 8.95
CA VAL A 24 -3.67 -8.13 8.39
C VAL A 24 -2.88 -9.25 7.73
N THR A 25 -3.08 -10.50 8.16
CA THR A 25 -2.38 -11.68 7.64
C THR A 25 -2.90 -12.11 6.26
N HIS A 26 -4.14 -11.74 5.90
CA HIS A 26 -4.78 -11.98 4.59
C HIS A 26 -5.26 -10.66 3.97
N LYS A 27 -4.36 -9.90 3.33
CA LYS A 27 -4.56 -8.49 2.92
C LYS A 27 -5.50 -8.29 1.72
N SER A 28 -5.73 -9.31 0.90
CA SER A 28 -6.46 -9.20 -0.37
C SER A 28 -7.97 -9.47 -0.26
N GLU A 29 -8.46 -10.07 0.82
CA GLU A 29 -9.89 -10.44 0.95
C GLU A 29 -10.74 -9.44 1.73
N VAL A 30 -10.14 -8.47 2.45
CA VAL A 30 -10.87 -7.56 3.36
C VAL A 30 -10.97 -6.13 2.82
N GLY A 31 -10.59 -5.88 1.57
CA GLY A 31 -10.56 -4.51 1.03
C GLY A 31 -9.60 -3.60 1.80
N ALA A 32 -8.49 -4.14 2.30
CA ALA A 32 -7.50 -3.45 3.13
C ALA A 32 -6.59 -2.47 2.36
N VAL A 33 -6.94 -2.17 1.10
CA VAL A 33 -6.21 -1.27 0.21
C VAL A 33 -7.21 -0.31 -0.45
N ARG A 34 -6.86 0.98 -0.48
CA ARG A 34 -7.55 2.02 -1.25
C ARG A 34 -6.53 2.63 -2.21
N LEU A 35 -6.83 2.60 -3.50
CA LEU A 35 -5.95 3.11 -4.55
C LEU A 35 -6.50 4.42 -5.12
N ASN A 36 -5.64 5.13 -5.83
CA ASN A 36 -5.98 6.32 -6.61
C ASN A 36 -6.65 7.43 -5.78
N LEU A 37 -6.15 7.63 -4.56
CA LEU A 37 -6.60 8.73 -3.69
C LEU A 37 -5.91 10.00 -4.16
N LYS A 38 -6.70 11.00 -4.58
CA LYS A 38 -6.22 12.14 -5.36
C LYS A 38 -6.07 13.42 -4.55
N ASP A 39 -6.56 13.42 -3.31
CA ASP A 39 -6.63 14.58 -2.43
C ASP A 39 -6.67 14.16 -0.96
N ALA A 40 -6.58 15.16 -0.07
CA ALA A 40 -6.61 14.95 1.38
C ALA A 40 -7.93 14.35 1.88
N GLU A 41 -9.06 14.72 1.27
CA GLU A 41 -10.39 14.26 1.67
C GLU A 41 -10.55 12.75 1.39
N SER A 42 -10.20 12.31 0.18
CA SER A 42 -10.21 10.89 -0.19
C SER A 42 -9.27 10.07 0.70
N VAL A 43 -8.12 10.61 1.10
CA VAL A 43 -7.22 9.96 2.06
C VAL A 43 -7.84 9.89 3.45
N SER A 44 -8.47 10.95 3.95
CA SER A 44 -9.11 10.95 5.26
C SER A 44 -10.25 9.92 5.33
N ASN A 45 -11.11 9.89 4.32
CA ASN A 45 -12.21 8.94 4.23
C ASN A 45 -11.68 7.50 4.15
N ALA A 46 -10.68 7.25 3.29
CA ALA A 46 -10.03 5.96 3.20
C ALA A 46 -9.39 5.53 4.52
N ALA A 47 -8.77 6.46 5.26
CA ALA A 47 -8.17 6.16 6.56
C ALA A 47 -9.22 5.74 7.59
N HIS A 48 -10.37 6.42 7.64
CA HIS A 48 -11.46 6.04 8.55
C HIS A 48 -12.00 4.63 8.27
N ASP A 49 -12.12 4.24 7.01
CA ASP A 49 -12.53 2.89 6.63
C ASP A 49 -11.48 1.82 7.00
N LEU A 50 -10.20 2.16 6.85
CA LEU A 50 -9.09 1.21 6.91
C LEU A 50 -8.52 1.01 8.31
N LEU A 51 -8.63 2.01 9.20
CA LEU A 51 -8.11 1.95 10.58
C LEU A 51 -8.73 0.84 11.43
N PRO A 52 -10.05 0.57 11.38
CA PRO A 52 -10.65 -0.53 12.14
C PRO A 52 -10.17 -1.92 11.70
N LEU A 53 -9.60 -2.04 10.50
CA LEU A 53 -9.21 -3.33 9.92
C LEU A 53 -7.82 -3.81 10.36
N GLY A 54 -7.06 -3.00 11.11
CA GLY A 54 -5.73 -3.38 11.52
C GLY A 54 -5.05 -2.39 12.46
N THR A 55 -3.73 -2.47 12.56
CA THR A 55 -2.95 -1.76 13.59
C THR A 55 -2.35 -0.44 13.11
N GLY A 56 -2.51 -0.12 11.83
CA GLY A 56 -2.00 1.13 11.25
C GLY A 56 -2.20 1.20 9.74
N LEU A 57 -1.66 2.26 9.14
CA LEU A 57 -1.77 2.56 7.72
C LEU A 57 -0.40 2.84 7.10
N TYR A 58 -0.21 2.39 5.85
CA TYR A 58 0.87 2.80 4.96
C TYR A 58 0.32 3.60 3.78
N ALA A 59 0.95 4.74 3.51
CA ALA A 59 0.71 5.55 2.33
C ALA A 59 1.90 5.41 1.36
N GLU A 60 1.61 5.18 0.08
CA GLU A 60 2.60 5.06 -0.98
C GLU A 60 2.16 5.91 -2.18
N ARG A 61 3.08 6.67 -2.77
CA ARG A 61 2.80 7.36 -4.03
C ARG A 61 2.61 6.35 -5.15
N MET A 62 1.58 6.53 -5.97
CA MET A 62 1.37 5.68 -7.14
C MET A 62 2.13 6.20 -8.36
N VAL A 63 2.74 5.26 -9.08
CA VAL A 63 3.33 5.49 -10.41
C VAL A 63 2.21 5.38 -11.45
N ARG A 64 2.09 6.34 -12.37
CA ARG A 64 1.07 6.35 -13.43
C ARG A 64 1.59 5.89 -14.79
N ASP A 65 2.88 6.11 -15.05
CA ASP A 65 3.50 5.89 -16.37
C ASP A 65 4.32 4.59 -16.41
N GLY A 66 3.83 3.54 -15.75
CA GLY A 66 4.45 2.21 -15.80
C GLY A 66 4.27 1.58 -17.18
N VAL A 67 5.36 1.13 -17.80
CA VAL A 67 5.33 0.47 -19.11
C VAL A 67 4.93 -1.00 -18.99
N ALA A 68 5.32 -1.64 -17.89
CA ALA A 68 4.99 -3.02 -17.56
C ALA A 68 5.06 -3.22 -16.04
N GLU A 69 4.33 -4.21 -15.55
CA GLU A 69 4.49 -4.76 -14.20
C GLU A 69 5.35 -6.02 -14.28
N LEU A 70 6.38 -6.12 -13.44
CA LEU A 70 7.26 -7.28 -13.36
C LEU A 70 7.19 -7.87 -11.95
N ILE A 71 7.05 -9.18 -11.89
CA ILE A 71 7.15 -9.95 -10.64
C ILE A 71 8.53 -10.58 -10.61
N VAL A 72 9.31 -10.29 -9.56
CA VAL A 72 10.64 -10.88 -9.34
C VAL A 72 10.61 -11.69 -8.04
N GLY A 73 10.98 -12.96 -8.11
CA GLY A 73 11.07 -13.87 -6.98
C GLY A 73 12.49 -14.36 -6.78
N PHE A 74 12.99 -14.35 -5.54
CA PHE A 74 14.24 -15.00 -5.16
C PHE A 74 13.94 -16.20 -4.29
N THR A 75 14.41 -17.38 -4.68
CA THR A 75 14.28 -18.62 -3.91
C THR A 75 15.64 -19.27 -3.72
N ARG A 76 15.82 -19.99 -2.61
CA ARG A 76 16.99 -20.86 -2.44
C ARG A 76 16.59 -22.28 -2.81
N ASP A 77 17.08 -22.73 -3.95
CA ASP A 77 16.99 -24.11 -4.36
C ASP A 77 18.09 -24.94 -3.67
N PRO A 78 17.76 -26.08 -3.06
CA PRO A 78 18.75 -26.93 -2.39
C PRO A 78 19.86 -27.46 -3.28
N MET A 79 19.63 -27.60 -4.58
CA MET A 79 20.58 -28.13 -5.57
C MET A 79 21.32 -27.03 -6.32
N PHE A 80 20.65 -25.92 -6.64
CA PHE A 80 21.19 -24.84 -7.47
C PHE A 80 21.59 -23.57 -6.70
N GLY A 81 21.32 -23.50 -5.39
CA GLY A 81 21.62 -22.31 -4.59
C GLY A 81 20.60 -21.19 -4.81
N ALA A 82 21.03 -19.93 -4.89
CA ALA A 82 20.11 -18.80 -5.07
C ALA A 82 19.61 -18.72 -6.53
N VAL A 83 18.30 -18.79 -6.73
CA VAL A 83 17.63 -18.71 -8.03
C VAL A 83 16.73 -17.48 -8.05
N MET A 84 16.65 -16.82 -9.20
CA MET A 84 15.78 -15.67 -9.46
C MET A 84 14.83 -16.00 -10.61
N THR A 85 13.55 -15.69 -10.43
CA THR A 85 12.49 -15.75 -11.45
C THR A 85 11.92 -14.38 -11.71
#